data_AF-A0A0B6WZP2-F1
#
_entry.id   AF-A0A0B6WZP2-F1
#
_cell.length_a   1.000
_cell.length_b   1.000
_cell.length_c   1.000
_cell.angle_alpha   90.00
_cell.angle_beta   90.00
_cell.angle_gamma   90.00
#
_symmetry.space_group_name_H-M   'P 1'
#
loop_
_entity.id
_entity.type
_entity.pdbx_description
1 polymer ?
#
loop_
_entity_poly.entity_id
_entity_poly.type
_entity_poly.pdbx_seq_one_letter_code
_entity_poly.pdbx_strand_id
1 'polypeptide(L)'
;MPADRTDTEHVAETEKVETQAPQDSDYELAQQAARGDMRAFEQLYERHNRRVYSLCLRMTGNTSEAEDLMQEVFIQLFRKIGSFRGESAFTTWLHRLTVNQVLMHFRKRGVRLEQTTEDGETPVQIVKGTENPNAMPIVDRIALDKAIAQLPPGYRTVFVLHDIEGHEHEEIARMLGCSVGTSKSQLHKARMRLRELLRQQNPPK
;
A
#
# COMPACT_ATOMS: atom_id res chain seq x y z
N MET A 1 66.26 37.33 15.15
CA MET A 1 65.75 36.20 15.96
C MET A 1 64.53 36.70 16.72
N PRO A 2 63.45 35.91 16.79
CA PRO A 2 62.24 35.85 15.94
C PRO A 2 61.17 36.92 16.29
N ALA A 3 60.44 37.47 15.32
CA ALA A 3 59.10 37.09 14.83
C ALA A 3 57.97 37.31 15.85
N ASP A 4 57.08 38.27 15.56
CA ASP A 4 55.65 37.98 15.61
C ASP A 4 54.89 38.83 14.57
N ARG A 5 54.21 38.13 13.67
CA ARG A 5 53.36 38.69 12.61
C ARG A 5 51.94 38.66 13.16
N THR A 6 51.39 39.84 13.43
CA THR A 6 49.95 39.98 13.67
C THR A 6 49.23 39.94 12.33
N ASP A 7 48.92 38.73 11.88
CA ASP A 7 47.84 38.47 10.94
C ASP A 7 47.07 37.28 11.51
N THR A 8 45.80 37.48 11.84
CA THR A 8 44.67 36.57 11.56
C THR A 8 43.42 37.17 12.21
N GLU A 9 42.75 38.08 11.50
CA GLU A 9 41.30 38.23 11.61
C GLU A 9 40.67 36.97 10.98
N HIS A 10 40.31 35.99 11.80
CA HIS A 10 39.36 34.96 11.40
C HIS A 10 38.03 35.25 12.08
N VAL A 11 37.17 35.92 11.31
CA VAL A 11 35.73 35.97 11.53
C VAL A 11 35.23 34.53 11.55
N ALA A 12 34.93 34.02 12.73
CA ALA A 12 34.26 32.74 12.90
C ALA A 12 32.80 32.92 12.48
N GLU A 13 32.48 32.52 11.25
CA GLU A 13 31.13 32.22 10.81
C GLU A 13 30.60 31.05 11.64
N THR A 14 29.68 31.36 12.56
CA THR A 14 28.92 30.37 13.30
C THR A 14 27.91 29.72 12.36
N GLU A 15 28.31 28.61 11.72
CA GLU A 15 27.39 27.68 11.08
C GLU A 15 26.34 27.23 12.10
N LYS A 16 25.09 27.64 11.87
CA LYS A 16 23.93 27.11 12.59
C LYS A 16 23.74 25.67 12.16
N VAL A 17 24.18 24.73 13.01
CA VAL A 17 23.77 23.34 12.93
C VAL A 17 22.27 23.29 13.20
N GLU A 18 21.46 23.22 12.15
CA GLU A 18 20.05 22.84 12.24
C GLU A 18 19.98 21.47 12.90
N THR A 19 19.70 21.49 14.20
CA THR A 19 19.46 20.29 14.99
C THR A 19 18.15 19.70 14.50
N GLN A 20 18.22 18.63 13.70
CA GLN A 20 17.05 17.84 13.32
C GLN A 20 16.35 17.41 14.61
N ALA A 21 15.15 17.94 14.82
CA ALA A 21 14.30 17.55 15.93
C ALA A 21 14.10 16.02 15.91
N PRO A 22 14.10 15.35 17.08
CA PRO A 22 13.84 13.92 17.14
C PRO A 22 12.50 13.63 16.45
N GLN A 23 12.55 12.76 15.43
CA GLN A 23 11.36 12.30 14.73
C GLN A 23 10.67 11.27 15.63
N ASP A 24 9.54 11.66 16.24
CA ASP A 24 8.72 10.75 17.05
C ASP A 24 8.36 9.50 16.24
N SER A 25 8.34 8.35 16.91
CA SER A 25 7.91 7.09 16.31
C SER A 25 6.42 7.10 15.99
N ASP A 26 5.97 6.28 15.03
CA ASP A 26 4.53 6.18 14.70
C ASP A 26 3.69 5.75 15.91
N TYR A 27 4.29 4.99 16.84
CA TYR A 27 3.62 4.63 18.10
C TYR A 27 3.40 5.84 19.00
N GLU A 28 4.43 6.67 19.21
CA GLU A 28 4.32 7.89 20.03
C GLU A 28 3.34 8.88 19.43
N LEU A 29 3.43 9.12 18.12
CA LEU A 29 2.46 9.96 17.40
C LEU A 29 1.03 9.41 17.54
N ALA A 30 0.84 8.10 17.47
CA ALA A 30 -0.48 7.50 17.65
C ALA A 30 -1.02 7.69 19.08
N GLN A 31 -0.16 7.58 20.11
CA GLN A 31 -0.56 7.84 21.50
C GLN A 31 -0.88 9.32 21.75
N GLN A 32 -0.10 10.24 21.17
CA GLN A 32 -0.37 11.68 21.24
C GLN A 32 -1.68 12.03 20.53
N ALA A 33 -1.87 11.54 19.31
CA ALA A 33 -3.09 11.73 18.54
C ALA A 33 -4.34 11.15 19.24
N ALA A 34 -4.20 10.00 19.90
CA ALA A 34 -5.28 9.42 20.72
C ALA A 34 -5.70 10.31 21.90
N ARG A 35 -4.82 11.19 22.37
CA ARG A 35 -5.10 12.19 23.42
C ARG A 35 -5.64 13.51 22.86
N GLY A 36 -5.84 13.62 21.55
CA GLY A 36 -6.35 14.80 20.88
C GLY A 36 -5.29 15.71 20.25
N ASP A 37 -4.02 15.28 20.19
CA ASP A 37 -2.99 16.06 19.49
C ASP A 37 -3.17 15.97 17.96
N MET A 38 -3.70 17.04 17.38
CA MET A 38 -3.93 17.13 15.93
C MET A 38 -2.65 17.20 15.12
N ARG A 39 -1.55 17.75 15.66
CA ARG A 39 -0.26 17.80 14.96
C ARG A 39 0.37 16.42 14.87
N ALA A 40 0.20 15.61 15.91
CA ALA A 40 0.64 14.23 15.88
C ALA A 40 -0.12 13.40 14.82
N PHE A 41 -1.43 13.64 14.70
CA PHE A 41 -2.23 13.00 13.65
C PHE A 41 -1.86 13.47 12.24
N GLU A 42 -1.60 14.76 12.06
CA GLU A 42 -1.13 15.33 10.79
C GLU A 42 0.18 14.69 10.33
N GLN A 43 1.14 14.51 11.23
CA GLN A 43 2.39 13.81 10.93
C GLN A 43 2.16 12.36 10.49
N LEU A 44 1.25 11.63 11.14
CA LEU A 44 0.88 10.28 10.71
C LEU A 44 0.21 10.29 9.32
N TYR A 45 -0.63 11.28 9.04
CA TYR A 45 -1.22 11.46 7.72
C TYR A 45 -0.14 11.71 6.67
N GLU A 46 0.78 12.65 6.90
CA GLU A 46 1.88 12.97 5.98
C GLU A 46 2.78 11.76 5.69
N ARG A 47 3.07 10.95 6.72
CA ARG A 47 3.91 9.75 6.60
C ARG A 47 3.24 8.63 5.80
N HIS A 48 1.92 8.49 5.86
CA HIS A 48 1.24 7.29 5.36
C HIS A 48 0.25 7.53 4.22
N ASN A 49 -0.11 8.78 3.90
CA ASN A 49 -1.11 9.11 2.87
C ASN A 49 -0.82 8.43 1.53
N ARG A 50 0.42 8.49 1.05
CA ARG A 50 0.81 7.93 -0.26
C ARG A 50 0.62 6.41 -0.31
N ARG A 51 0.95 5.72 0.80
CA ARG A 51 0.82 4.26 0.89
C ARG A 51 -0.65 3.84 0.92
N VAL A 52 -1.46 4.52 1.73
CA VAL A 52 -2.91 4.27 1.81
C VAL A 52 -3.56 4.52 0.45
N TYR A 53 -3.27 5.67 -0.17
CA TYR A 53 -3.75 6.00 -1.51
C TYR A 53 -3.39 4.93 -2.54
N SER A 54 -2.12 4.53 -2.58
CA SER A 54 -1.63 3.54 -3.55
C SER A 54 -2.33 2.20 -3.39
N LEU A 55 -2.61 1.77 -2.15
CA LEU A 55 -3.37 0.55 -1.90
C LEU A 55 -4.82 0.67 -2.35
N CYS A 56 -5.50 1.75 -2.00
CA CYS A 56 -6.85 2.03 -2.46
C CYS A 56 -6.92 2.01 -3.99
N LEU A 57 -6.01 2.72 -4.67
CA LEU A 57 -5.94 2.80 -6.13
C LEU A 57 -5.69 1.44 -6.78
N ARG A 58 -4.78 0.62 -6.24
CA ARG A 58 -4.52 -0.73 -6.78
C ARG A 58 -5.73 -1.64 -6.66
N MET A 59 -6.50 -1.52 -5.58
CA MET A 59 -7.69 -2.34 -5.39
C MET A 59 -8.87 -1.83 -6.25
N THR A 60 -9.16 -0.53 -6.24
CA THR A 60 -10.31 0.05 -6.96
C THR A 60 -10.07 0.21 -8.46
N GLY A 61 -8.83 0.44 -8.88
CA GLY A 61 -8.49 0.79 -10.26
C GLY A 61 -9.13 2.11 -10.74
N ASN A 62 -9.65 2.92 -9.82
CA ASN A 62 -10.35 4.17 -10.09
C ASN A 62 -9.82 5.26 -9.16
N THR A 63 -9.36 6.38 -9.71
CA THR A 63 -8.74 7.48 -8.96
C THR A 63 -9.72 8.16 -8.01
N SER A 64 -10.92 8.51 -8.49
CA SER A 64 -11.96 9.14 -7.66
C SER A 64 -12.36 8.25 -6.48
N GLU A 65 -12.60 6.95 -6.74
CA GLU A 65 -12.94 6.01 -5.66
C GLU A 65 -11.77 5.82 -4.68
N ALA A 66 -10.53 5.86 -5.17
CA ALA A 66 -9.36 5.74 -4.32
C ALA A 66 -9.18 6.96 -3.40
N GLU A 67 -9.43 8.17 -3.90
CA GLU A 67 -9.38 9.40 -3.12
C GLU A 67 -10.45 9.40 -2.02
N ASP A 68 -11.69 9.05 -2.37
CA ASP A 68 -12.80 8.96 -1.42
C ASP A 68 -12.52 7.91 -0.33
N LEU A 69 -12.06 6.71 -0.72
CA LEU A 69 -11.75 5.65 0.23
C LEU A 69 -10.58 6.00 1.13
N MET A 70 -9.54 6.63 0.59
CA MET A 70 -8.42 7.10 1.39
C MET A 70 -8.90 8.07 2.47
N GLN A 71 -9.76 9.04 2.12
CA GLN A 71 -10.33 9.96 3.10
C GLN A 71 -11.15 9.22 4.16
N GLU A 72 -12.02 8.29 3.75
CA GLU A 72 -12.76 7.44 4.69
C GLU A 72 -11.83 6.66 5.64
N VAL A 73 -10.73 6.11 5.12
CA VAL A 73 -9.73 5.39 5.92
C VAL A 73 -9.11 6.31 6.97
N PHE A 74 -8.72 7.54 6.61
CA PHE A 74 -8.14 8.48 7.58
C PHE A 74 -9.16 8.96 8.62
N ILE A 75 -10.43 9.12 8.25
CA ILE A 75 -11.52 9.40 9.19
C ILE A 75 -11.68 8.23 10.17
N GLN A 76 -11.66 6.99 9.68
CA GLN A 76 -11.72 5.79 10.53
C GLN A 76 -10.47 5.63 11.38
N LEU A 77 -9.30 5.97 10.85
CA LEU A 77 -8.03 5.95 11.56
C LEU A 77 -8.12 6.89 12.75
N PHE A 78 -8.53 8.14 12.54
CA PHE A 78 -8.71 9.13 13.62
C PHE A 78 -9.62 8.59 14.73
N ARG A 79 -10.75 7.97 14.37
CA ARG A 79 -11.70 7.40 15.34
C ARG A 79 -11.13 6.19 16.10
N LYS A 80 -10.24 5.41 15.48
CA LYS A 80 -9.73 4.16 16.03
C LYS A 80 -8.32 4.25 16.57
N ILE A 81 -7.64 5.37 16.44
CA ILE A 81 -6.21 5.51 16.75
C ILE A 81 -5.91 5.15 18.21
N GLY A 82 -6.81 5.47 19.13
CA GLY A 82 -6.69 5.08 20.54
C GLY A 82 -6.77 3.58 20.82
N SER A 83 -7.20 2.76 19.85
CA SER A 83 -7.18 1.30 19.96
C SER A 83 -5.84 0.68 19.55
N PHE A 84 -4.91 1.47 18.98
CA PHE A 84 -3.61 0.97 18.58
C PHE A 84 -2.71 0.76 19.82
N ARG A 85 -2.36 -0.51 20.08
CA ARG A 85 -1.61 -0.93 21.27
C ARG A 85 -0.10 -1.12 21.05
N GLY A 86 0.37 -1.04 19.80
CA GLY A 86 1.78 -1.30 19.49
C GLY A 86 2.16 -2.80 19.43
N GLU A 87 1.18 -3.71 19.48
CA GLU A 87 1.40 -5.17 19.34
C GLU A 87 1.87 -5.57 17.91
N SER A 88 1.76 -4.64 16.96
CA SER A 88 2.30 -4.75 15.60
C SER A 88 2.76 -3.38 15.12
N ALA A 89 3.55 -3.33 14.05
CA ALA A 89 3.90 -2.07 13.42
C ALA A 89 2.65 -1.28 13.02
N PHE A 90 2.67 0.04 13.21
CA PHE A 90 1.55 0.92 12.87
C PHE A 90 1.12 0.76 11.41
N THR A 91 2.09 0.61 10.50
CA THR A 91 1.84 0.36 9.09
C THR A 91 1.04 -0.91 8.84
N THR A 92 1.26 -1.97 9.61
CA THR A 92 0.52 -3.24 9.49
C THR A 92 -0.92 -3.08 9.98
N TRP A 93 -1.11 -2.33 11.07
CA TRP A 93 -2.44 -2.05 11.60
C TRP A 93 -3.25 -1.13 10.66
N LEU A 94 -2.64 -0.05 10.15
CA LEU A 94 -3.24 0.84 9.17
C LEU A 94 -3.54 0.13 7.84
N HIS A 95 -2.66 -0.78 7.41
CA HIS A 95 -2.90 -1.62 6.25
C HIS A 95 -4.19 -2.45 6.41
N ARG A 96 -4.35 -3.15 7.53
CA ARG A 96 -5.58 -3.93 7.83
C ARG A 96 -6.82 -3.04 7.82
N LEU A 97 -6.74 -1.84 8.41
CA LEU A 97 -7.84 -0.88 8.38
C LEU A 97 -8.22 -0.48 6.95
N THR A 98 -7.21 -0.21 6.12
CA THR A 98 -7.36 0.19 4.72
C THR A 98 -8.03 -0.91 3.89
N VAL A 99 -7.49 -2.13 3.93
CA VAL A 99 -8.05 -3.30 3.21
C VAL A 99 -9.51 -3.52 3.63
N ASN A 100 -9.79 -3.50 4.93
CA ASN A 100 -11.16 -3.67 5.43
C ASN A 100 -12.11 -2.61 4.89
N GLN A 101 -11.69 -1.35 4.82
CA GLN A 101 -12.52 -0.26 4.28
C GLN A 101 -12.82 -0.48 2.79
N VAL A 102 -11.82 -0.83 1.98
CA VAL A 102 -11.99 -1.10 0.55
C VAL A 102 -12.92 -2.30 0.31
N LEU A 103 -12.74 -3.38 1.08
CA LEU A 103 -13.61 -4.57 0.97
C LEU A 103 -15.05 -4.27 1.38
N MET A 104 -15.27 -3.47 2.43
CA MET A 104 -16.61 -3.02 2.81
C MET A 104 -17.26 -2.18 1.70
N HIS A 105 -16.48 -1.33 1.02
CA HIS A 105 -16.96 -0.55 -0.11
C HIS A 105 -17.41 -1.43 -1.28
N PHE A 106 -16.62 -2.45 -1.65
CA PHE A 106 -17.02 -3.42 -2.68
C PHE A 106 -18.30 -4.17 -2.32
N ARG A 107 -18.45 -4.57 -1.04
CA ARG A 107 -19.65 -5.24 -0.54
C ARG A 107 -20.90 -4.35 -0.66
N LYS A 108 -20.79 -3.06 -0.29
CA LYS A 108 -21.89 -2.10 -0.38
C LYS A 108 -22.37 -1.85 -1.81
N ARG A 109 -21.45 -1.89 -2.79
CA ARG A 109 -21.79 -1.71 -4.21
C ARG A 109 -22.46 -2.92 -4.85
N GLY A 110 -22.62 -4.02 -4.12
CA GLY A 110 -23.13 -5.27 -4.71
C GLY A 110 -22.19 -5.85 -5.76
N VAL A 111 -20.91 -5.45 -5.75
CA VAL A 111 -19.87 -6.10 -6.57
C VAL A 111 -19.66 -7.47 -5.95
N ARG A 112 -20.47 -8.45 -6.37
CA ARG A 112 -20.16 -9.85 -6.12
C ARG A 112 -18.87 -10.13 -6.86
N LEU A 113 -17.78 -10.29 -6.11
CA LEU A 113 -16.51 -10.78 -6.65
C LEU A 113 -16.64 -12.14 -7.37
N GLU A 114 -17.78 -12.81 -7.18
CA GLU A 114 -18.21 -14.03 -7.87
C GLU A 114 -18.61 -13.82 -9.34
N GLN A 115 -18.83 -12.59 -9.83
CA GLN A 115 -19.13 -12.36 -11.24
C GLN A 115 -17.87 -12.43 -12.10
N THR A 116 -17.25 -13.61 -12.13
CA THR A 116 -16.44 -14.04 -13.26
C THR A 116 -17.09 -15.30 -13.78
N THR A 117 -17.73 -15.15 -14.94
CA THR A 117 -18.47 -16.17 -15.68
C THR A 117 -17.76 -17.52 -15.69
N GLU A 118 -18.59 -18.55 -15.57
CA GLU A 118 -18.28 -19.95 -15.75
C GLU A 118 -17.40 -20.15 -16.98
N ASP A 119 -16.25 -20.80 -16.79
CA ASP A 119 -15.71 -21.79 -17.71
C ASP A 119 -14.49 -22.47 -17.09
N GLY A 120 -14.56 -23.81 -17.10
CA GLY A 120 -13.42 -24.72 -17.21
C GLY A 120 -12.57 -24.96 -15.96
N GLU A 121 -12.61 -26.21 -15.49
CA GLU A 121 -11.58 -26.83 -14.64
C GLU A 121 -10.18 -26.37 -15.08
N THR A 122 -9.46 -25.70 -14.18
CA THR A 122 -8.10 -25.22 -14.45
C THR A 122 -7.10 -26.05 -13.64
N PRO A 123 -6.06 -26.64 -14.28
CA PRO A 123 -5.04 -27.38 -13.56
C PRO A 123 -4.28 -26.45 -12.60
N VAL A 124 -4.10 -26.88 -11.35
CA VAL A 124 -3.32 -26.15 -10.35
C VAL A 124 -1.84 -26.22 -10.73
N GLN A 125 -1.35 -25.25 -11.50
CA GLN A 125 0.09 -24.98 -11.62
C GLN A 125 0.47 -23.88 -10.63
N ILE A 126 1.21 -24.27 -9.59
CA ILE A 126 1.82 -23.36 -8.62
C ILE A 126 2.98 -22.66 -9.32
N VAL A 127 2.73 -21.48 -9.85
CA VAL A 127 3.80 -20.59 -10.33
C VAL A 127 4.27 -19.77 -9.12
N LYS A 128 5.55 -19.89 -8.76
CA LYS A 128 6.18 -19.06 -7.72
C LYS A 128 6.02 -17.58 -8.10
N GLY A 129 5.50 -16.77 -7.17
CA GLY A 129 5.40 -15.33 -7.32
C GLY A 129 6.79 -14.70 -7.43
N THR A 130 6.89 -13.59 -8.16
CA THR A 130 8.12 -12.79 -8.26
C THR A 130 8.53 -12.24 -6.90
N GLU A 131 9.78 -12.48 -6.52
CA GLU A 131 10.39 -11.94 -5.31
C GLU A 131 10.54 -10.41 -5.47
N ASN A 132 9.72 -9.67 -4.72
CA ASN A 132 9.84 -8.24 -4.45
C ASN A 132 9.59 -7.26 -5.64
N PRO A 133 8.35 -6.79 -5.85
CA PRO A 133 8.04 -5.73 -6.82
C PRO A 133 8.70 -4.37 -6.51
N ASN A 134 9.42 -4.22 -5.38
CA ASN A 134 10.16 -3.00 -5.05
C ASN A 134 11.55 -2.93 -5.68
N ALA A 135 12.05 -4.01 -6.27
CA ALA A 135 13.33 -4.03 -6.99
C ALA A 135 13.21 -3.75 -8.50
N MET A 136 11.99 -3.50 -9.01
CA MET A 136 11.76 -3.23 -10.44
C MET A 136 12.12 -1.78 -10.83
N PRO A 137 12.68 -1.55 -12.03
CA PRO A 137 12.79 -0.23 -12.64
C PRO A 137 11.46 0.54 -12.60
N ILE A 138 11.53 1.87 -12.45
CA ILE A 138 10.34 2.75 -12.33
C ILE A 138 9.39 2.58 -13.52
N VAL A 139 9.93 2.39 -14.73
CA VAL A 139 9.16 2.16 -15.96
C VAL A 139 8.36 0.86 -15.89
N ASP A 140 8.95 -0.21 -15.37
CA ASP A 140 8.29 -1.52 -15.22
C ASP A 140 7.19 -1.46 -14.16
N ARG A 141 7.37 -0.68 -13.09
CA ARG A 141 6.33 -0.41 -12.09
C ARG A 141 5.12 0.32 -12.65
N ILE A 142 5.33 1.36 -13.47
CA ILE A 142 4.23 2.10 -14.10
C ILE A 142 3.44 1.20 -15.06
N ALA A 143 4.13 0.40 -15.87
CA ALA A 143 3.50 -0.57 -16.75
C ALA A 143 2.70 -1.62 -15.95
N LEU A 144 3.26 -2.10 -14.84
CA LEU A 144 2.60 -3.05 -13.95
C LEU A 144 1.34 -2.45 -13.30
N ASP A 145 1.41 -1.25 -12.71
CA ASP A 145 0.25 -0.60 -12.09
C ASP A 145 -0.86 -0.36 -13.13
N LYS A 146 -0.51 0.03 -14.36
CA LYS A 146 -1.47 0.15 -15.48
C LYS A 146 -2.08 -1.18 -15.89
N ALA A 147 -1.29 -2.26 -15.89
CA ALA A 147 -1.78 -3.59 -16.21
C ALA A 147 -2.72 -4.12 -15.11
N ILE A 148 -2.41 -3.87 -13.84
CA ILE A 148 -3.25 -4.23 -12.69
C ILE A 148 -4.60 -3.51 -12.76
N ALA A 149 -4.62 -2.22 -13.10
CA ALA A 149 -5.86 -1.45 -13.25
C ALA A 149 -6.81 -2.04 -14.32
N GLN A 150 -6.26 -2.69 -15.35
CA GLN A 150 -7.03 -3.32 -16.43
C GLN A 150 -7.58 -4.71 -16.08
N LEU A 151 -7.23 -5.27 -14.91
CA LEU A 151 -7.79 -6.54 -14.47
C LEU A 151 -9.26 -6.40 -14.07
N PRO A 152 -10.09 -7.43 -14.32
CA PRO A 152 -11.40 -7.55 -13.71
C PRO A 152 -11.32 -7.41 -12.17
N PRO A 153 -12.32 -6.81 -11.51
CA PRO A 153 -12.25 -6.46 -10.09
C PRO A 153 -11.89 -7.63 -9.16
N GLY A 154 -12.43 -8.82 -9.38
CA GLY A 154 -12.11 -10.01 -8.57
C GLY A 154 -10.66 -10.47 -8.72
N TYR A 155 -10.19 -10.56 -9.96
CA TYR A 155 -8.80 -10.94 -10.27
C TYR A 155 -7.81 -9.93 -9.67
N ARG A 156 -8.12 -8.64 -9.82
CA ARG A 156 -7.32 -7.55 -9.26
C ARG A 156 -7.23 -7.65 -7.74
N THR A 157 -8.37 -7.78 -7.07
CA THR A 157 -8.44 -7.83 -5.60
C THR A 157 -7.63 -9.01 -5.06
N VAL A 158 -7.82 -10.20 -5.63
CA VAL A 158 -7.07 -11.39 -5.21
C VAL A 158 -5.57 -11.26 -5.52
N PHE A 159 -5.21 -10.73 -6.68
CA PHE A 159 -3.81 -10.49 -7.03
C PHE A 159 -3.13 -9.51 -6.09
N VAL A 160 -3.77 -8.38 -5.79
CA VAL A 160 -3.24 -7.39 -4.85
C VAL A 160 -3.08 -8.00 -3.46
N LEU A 161 -4.11 -8.68 -2.94
CA LEU A 161 -4.04 -9.28 -1.60
C LEU A 161 -2.96 -10.37 -1.50
N HIS A 162 -2.81 -11.23 -2.51
CA HIS A 162 -1.85 -12.34 -2.46
C HIS A 162 -0.43 -11.93 -2.89
N ASP A 163 -0.26 -11.44 -4.11
CA ASP A 163 1.08 -11.26 -4.72
C ASP A 163 1.74 -9.93 -4.31
N ILE A 164 0.96 -8.94 -3.86
CA ILE A 164 1.49 -7.65 -3.39
C ILE A 164 1.51 -7.59 -1.86
N GLU A 165 0.40 -7.95 -1.21
CA GLU A 165 0.29 -7.84 0.25
C GLU A 165 0.66 -9.12 1.01
N GLY A 166 0.83 -10.26 0.33
CA GLY A 166 1.33 -11.50 0.93
C GLY A 166 0.29 -12.29 1.73
N HIS A 167 -1.01 -12.07 1.50
CA HIS A 167 -2.07 -12.84 2.16
C HIS A 167 -2.17 -14.26 1.62
N GLU A 168 -2.40 -15.20 2.52
CA GLU A 168 -2.66 -16.60 2.16
C GLU A 168 -4.07 -16.77 1.58
N HIS A 169 -4.25 -17.76 0.71
CA HIS A 169 -5.55 -18.01 0.06
C HIS A 169 -6.70 -18.25 1.03
N GLU A 170 -6.43 -18.83 2.20
CA GLU A 170 -7.43 -19.02 3.26
C GLU A 170 -7.86 -17.71 3.90
N GLU A 171 -6.94 -16.76 4.07
CA GLU A 171 -7.24 -15.42 4.58
C GLU A 171 -8.09 -14.66 3.56
N ILE A 172 -7.69 -14.70 2.30
CA ILE A 172 -8.40 -14.05 1.19
C ILE A 172 -9.81 -14.62 1.05
N ALA A 173 -9.97 -15.95 1.10
CA ALA A 173 -11.28 -16.60 1.05
C ALA A 173 -12.21 -16.10 2.17
N ARG A 174 -11.70 -15.99 3.41
CA ARG A 174 -12.46 -15.44 4.54
C ARG A 174 -12.82 -13.96 4.35
N MET A 175 -11.89 -13.16 3.87
CA MET A 175 -12.10 -11.72 3.63
C MET A 175 -13.16 -11.45 2.56
N LEU A 176 -13.12 -12.24 1.48
CA LEU A 176 -13.98 -12.07 0.31
C LEU A 176 -15.30 -12.85 0.40
N GLY A 177 -15.41 -13.80 1.33
CA GLY A 177 -16.59 -14.67 1.46
C GLY A 177 -16.71 -15.67 0.32
N CYS A 178 -15.60 -16.13 -0.25
CA CYS A 178 -15.55 -17.10 -1.35
C CYS A 178 -14.82 -18.38 -0.94
N SER A 179 -14.82 -19.41 -1.81
CA SER A 179 -14.03 -20.61 -1.56
C SER A 179 -12.52 -20.36 -1.76
N VAL A 180 -11.67 -21.15 -1.09
CA VAL A 180 -10.21 -21.14 -1.32
C VAL A 180 -9.87 -21.48 -2.78
N GLY A 181 -10.63 -22.39 -3.39
CA GLY A 181 -10.50 -22.73 -4.82
C GLY A 181 -10.77 -21.53 -5.73
N THR A 182 -11.78 -20.71 -5.40
CA THR A 182 -12.08 -19.46 -6.10
C THR A 182 -10.91 -18.49 -6.02
N SER A 183 -10.32 -18.29 -4.83
CA SER A 183 -9.14 -17.43 -4.67
C SER A 183 -7.96 -17.92 -5.54
N LYS A 184 -7.65 -19.22 -5.52
CA LYS A 184 -6.58 -19.81 -6.36
C LYS A 184 -6.84 -19.62 -7.86
N SER A 185 -8.07 -19.89 -8.31
CA SER A 185 -8.45 -19.74 -9.72
C SER A 185 -8.39 -18.28 -10.17
N GLN A 186 -8.90 -17.34 -9.36
CA GLN A 186 -8.84 -15.91 -9.67
C GLN A 186 -7.39 -15.40 -9.73
N LEU A 187 -6.51 -15.85 -8.83
CA LEU A 187 -5.09 -15.49 -8.88
C LEU A 187 -4.42 -15.99 -10.17
N HIS A 188 -4.69 -17.24 -10.55
CA HIS A 188 -4.16 -17.80 -11.79
C HIS A 188 -4.62 -17.00 -13.02
N LYS A 189 -5.92 -16.72 -13.12
CA LYS A 189 -6.50 -15.91 -14.21
C LYS A 189 -5.94 -14.49 -14.21
N ALA A 190 -5.73 -13.88 -13.04
CA ALA A 190 -5.08 -12.57 -12.92
C ALA A 190 -3.67 -12.57 -13.52
N ARG A 191 -2.82 -13.54 -13.14
CA ARG A 191 -1.44 -13.66 -13.64
C ARG A 191 -1.39 -13.91 -15.15
N MET A 192 -2.28 -14.76 -15.68
CA MET A 192 -2.37 -15.00 -17.12
C MET A 192 -2.72 -13.73 -17.89
N ARG A 193 -3.72 -12.97 -17.38
CA ARG A 193 -4.12 -11.71 -18.00
C ARG A 193 -3.04 -10.64 -17.90
N LEU A 194 -2.37 -10.50 -16.75
CA LEU A 194 -1.24 -9.57 -16.60
C LEU A 194 -0.11 -9.89 -17.58
N ARG A 195 0.23 -11.17 -17.76
CA ARG A 195 1.26 -11.59 -18.71
C ARG A 195 0.90 -11.16 -20.14
N GLU A 196 -0.37 -11.29 -20.52
CA GLU A 196 -0.86 -10.88 -21.83
C GLU A 196 -0.76 -9.35 -22.01
N LEU A 197 -1.23 -8.59 -21.01
CA LEU A 197 -1.20 -7.12 -21.02
C LEU A 197 0.23 -6.56 -21.07
N LEU A 198 1.15 -7.16 -20.30
CA LEU A 198 2.55 -6.74 -20.28
C LEU A 198 3.29 -7.08 -21.59
N ARG A 199 2.97 -8.21 -22.23
CA ARG A 199 3.51 -8.55 -23.56
C ARG A 199 3.05 -7.58 -24.65
N GLN A 200 1.82 -7.08 -24.58
CA GLN A 200 1.30 -6.08 -25.52
C GLN A 200 1.96 -4.71 -25.32
N GLN A 201 2.27 -4.35 -24.07
CA GLN A 201 2.91 -3.08 -23.74
C GLN A 201 4.44 -3.09 -23.96
N ASN A 202 5.06 -4.27 -23.95
CA ASN A 202 6.49 -4.45 -24.18
C ASN A 202 6.72 -5.67 -25.10
N PRO A 203 6.53 -5.52 -26.43
CA PRO A 203 6.73 -6.62 -27.36
C PRO A 203 8.20 -7.08 -27.27
N PRO A 204 8.46 -8.40 -27.23
CA PRO A 204 9.83 -8.90 -27.23
C PRO A 204 10.54 -8.41 -28.50
N LYS A 205 11.72 -7.81 -28.33
CA LYS A 205 12.62 -7.43 -29.42
C LYS A 205 13.08 -8.65 -30.20
#